data_AF-A0A847ZU34-F1
#
_entry.id   AF-A0A847ZU34-F1
#
_cell.length_a   1.000
_cell.length_b   1.000
_cell.length_c   1.000
_cell.angle_alpha   90.00
_cell.angle_beta   90.00
_cell.angle_gamma   90.00
#
_symmetry.space_group_name_H-M   'P 1'
#
loop_
_entity.id
_entity.type
_entity.pdbx_description
1 polymer ?
#
loop_
_entity_poly.entity_id
_entity_poly.type
_entity_poly.pdbx_seq_one_letter_code
_entity_poly.pdbx_strand_id
1 'polypeptide(L)'
;MVIHTIFDMLAAVTSLGVTAFCYRWRLSAAAARIEAGGAGYVVALIGGAALGGYGLGSLNMWLSGEAMVARSIVGALAGAIMAIEVFKLARGLRGSTGLVFVPAFATTVAVGRWGCFFSGLADETHGTPTGLPWGVDLGDGVLRHPVQLYESFAMLAFLAIALLLIGRRNGWFMRNGFYVLVLFYSGQRFCWEFLKPYGAVIGPFNLFHLVCAGLALYAVVMMRTSHERAAA
;
A
#
# COMPACT_ATOMS: atom_id res chain seq x y z
N MET A 1 -5.71 21.18 -4.60
CA MET A 1 -6.49 20.22 -5.44
C MET A 1 -5.83 19.90 -6.77
N VAL A 2 -5.47 20.87 -7.64
CA VAL A 2 -4.92 20.57 -8.98
C VAL A 2 -3.62 19.75 -8.93
N ILE A 3 -2.68 20.10 -8.04
CA ILE A 3 -1.40 19.38 -7.90
C ILE A 3 -1.63 17.91 -7.50
N HIS A 4 -2.48 17.66 -6.50
CA HIS A 4 -2.80 16.30 -6.07
C HIS A 4 -3.34 15.46 -7.24
N THR A 5 -4.28 16.00 -8.02
CA THR A 5 -4.85 15.29 -9.17
C THR A 5 -3.81 14.99 -10.24
N ILE A 6 -2.89 15.93 -10.52
CA ILE A 6 -1.80 15.70 -11.48
C ILE A 6 -0.92 14.53 -11.04
N PHE A 7 -0.56 14.47 -9.77
CA PHE A 7 0.25 13.38 -9.23
C PHE A 7 -0.51 12.06 -9.13
N ASP A 8 -1.82 12.08 -8.91
CA ASP A 8 -2.66 10.88 -8.99
C ASP A 8 -2.69 10.32 -10.42
N MET A 9 -2.83 11.20 -11.43
CA MET A 9 -2.77 10.80 -12.84
C MET A 9 -1.37 10.28 -13.20
N LEU A 10 -0.32 10.95 -12.73
CA LEU A 10 1.06 10.51 -12.95
C LEU A 10 1.31 9.14 -12.29
N ALA A 11 0.86 8.95 -11.06
CA ALA A 11 0.95 7.67 -10.35
C ALA A 11 0.18 6.57 -11.09
N ALA A 12 -1.01 6.86 -11.60
CA ALA A 12 -1.79 5.91 -12.40
C ALA A 12 -1.07 5.53 -13.71
N VAL A 13 -0.60 6.52 -14.48
CA VAL A 13 0.09 6.28 -15.76
C VAL A 13 1.40 5.53 -15.56
N THR A 14 2.23 5.95 -14.60
CA THR A 14 3.51 5.28 -14.30
C THR A 14 3.29 3.87 -13.77
N SER A 15 2.32 3.67 -12.88
CA SER A 15 1.95 2.35 -12.36
C SER A 15 1.46 1.42 -13.47
N LEU A 16 0.60 1.90 -14.39
CA LEU A 16 0.17 1.14 -15.56
C LEU A 16 1.35 0.79 -16.47
N GLY A 17 2.24 1.74 -16.74
CA GLY A 17 3.44 1.53 -17.55
C GLY A 17 4.37 0.47 -16.96
N VAL A 18 4.69 0.58 -15.67
CA VAL A 18 5.53 -0.40 -14.94
C VAL A 18 4.85 -1.77 -14.89
N THR A 19 3.53 -1.82 -14.70
CA THR A 19 2.76 -3.07 -14.70
C THR A 19 2.81 -3.73 -16.07
N ALA A 20 2.55 -2.99 -17.14
CA ALA A 20 2.59 -3.49 -18.51
C ALA A 20 3.99 -3.99 -18.88
N PHE A 21 5.04 -3.26 -18.49
CA PHE A 21 6.43 -3.69 -18.66
C PHE A 21 6.72 -5.00 -17.91
N CYS A 22 6.40 -5.08 -16.61
CA CYS A 22 6.67 -6.26 -15.80
C CYS A 22 5.86 -7.49 -16.25
N TYR A 23 4.61 -7.27 -16.68
CA TYR A 23 3.75 -8.28 -17.27
C TYR A 23 4.41 -8.92 -18.50
N ARG A 24 4.87 -8.10 -19.46
CA ARG A 24 5.52 -8.57 -20.69
C ARG A 24 6.90 -9.18 -20.44
N TRP A 25 7.62 -8.70 -19.42
CA TRP A 25 8.99 -9.13 -19.16
C TRP A 25 9.10 -10.46 -18.39
N ARG A 26 8.41 -10.58 -17.25
CA ARG A 26 8.62 -11.70 -16.30
C ARG A 26 7.38 -12.16 -15.52
N LEU A 27 6.25 -11.45 -15.60
CA LEU A 27 5.07 -11.72 -14.76
C LEU A 27 3.86 -12.27 -15.52
N SER A 28 3.96 -12.57 -16.82
CA SER A 28 2.86 -13.12 -17.63
C SER A 28 2.23 -14.38 -17.00
N ALA A 29 3.06 -15.33 -16.53
CA ALA A 29 2.57 -16.54 -15.86
C ALA A 29 1.84 -16.26 -14.54
N ALA A 30 2.24 -15.21 -13.81
CA ALA A 30 1.57 -14.82 -12.57
C ALA A 30 0.21 -14.15 -12.86
N ALA A 31 0.13 -13.40 -13.95
CA ALA A 31 -1.08 -12.71 -14.38
C ALA A 31 -2.14 -13.66 -14.94
N ALA A 32 -1.76 -14.76 -15.58
CA ALA A 32 -2.68 -15.81 -16.02
C ALA A 32 -3.55 -16.36 -14.87
N ARG A 33 -3.05 -16.34 -13.62
CA ARG A 33 -3.83 -16.73 -12.43
C ARG A 33 -4.96 -15.77 -12.10
N ILE A 34 -4.84 -14.49 -12.46
CA ILE A 34 -5.90 -13.48 -12.28
C ILE A 34 -6.93 -13.61 -13.39
N GLU A 35 -6.49 -13.85 -14.63
CA GLU A 35 -7.39 -14.10 -15.76
C GLU A 35 -8.32 -15.29 -15.50
N ALA A 36 -7.83 -16.34 -14.83
CA ALA A 36 -8.64 -17.46 -14.38
C ALA A 36 -9.77 -17.07 -13.39
N GLY A 37 -9.61 -15.96 -12.65
CA GLY A 37 -10.63 -15.41 -11.77
C GLY A 37 -11.73 -14.60 -12.49
N GLY A 38 -11.49 -14.24 -13.76
CA GLY A 38 -12.43 -13.50 -14.60
C GLY A 38 -12.80 -12.10 -14.07
N ALA A 39 -13.84 -11.52 -14.65
CA ALA A 39 -14.31 -10.17 -14.29
C ALA A 39 -14.69 -10.03 -12.81
N GLY A 40 -15.18 -11.11 -12.18
CA GLY A 40 -15.54 -11.11 -10.76
C GLY A 40 -14.35 -10.83 -9.84
N TYR A 41 -13.16 -11.31 -10.19
CA TYR A 41 -11.94 -11.02 -9.42
C TYR A 41 -11.61 -9.51 -9.44
N VAL A 42 -11.70 -8.89 -10.62
CA VAL A 42 -11.41 -7.47 -10.80
C VAL A 42 -12.44 -6.60 -10.06
N VAL A 43 -13.73 -6.96 -10.14
CA VAL A 43 -14.79 -6.26 -9.41
C VAL A 43 -14.58 -6.38 -7.90
N ALA A 44 -14.26 -7.58 -7.39
CA ALA A 44 -13.96 -7.76 -5.98
C ALA A 44 -12.73 -6.95 -5.53
N LEU A 45 -11.67 -6.93 -6.35
CA LEU A 45 -10.45 -6.17 -6.07
C LEU A 45 -10.75 -4.67 -5.96
N ILE A 46 -11.37 -4.09 -6.99
CA ILE A 46 -11.63 -2.65 -7.07
C ILE A 46 -12.66 -2.25 -6.01
N GLY A 47 -13.74 -3.03 -5.86
CA GLY A 47 -14.77 -2.79 -4.85
C GLY A 47 -14.20 -2.86 -3.43
N GLY A 48 -13.40 -3.88 -3.14
CA GLY A 48 -12.71 -4.02 -1.86
C GLY A 48 -11.74 -2.87 -1.59
N ALA A 49 -10.94 -2.47 -2.58
CA ALA A 49 -10.02 -1.35 -2.47
C ALA A 49 -10.75 -0.02 -2.21
N ALA A 50 -11.85 0.24 -2.93
CA ALA A 50 -12.64 1.46 -2.76
C ALA A 50 -13.32 1.49 -1.38
N LEU A 51 -14.03 0.41 -1.01
CA LEU A 51 -14.72 0.32 0.28
C LEU A 51 -13.74 0.41 1.46
N GLY A 52 -12.62 -0.32 1.40
CA GLY A 52 -11.60 -0.25 2.44
C GLY A 52 -10.90 1.11 2.50
N GLY A 53 -10.59 1.69 1.34
CA GLY A 53 -9.88 2.97 1.24
C GLY A 53 -10.68 4.14 1.78
N TYR A 54 -11.95 4.27 1.38
CA TYR A 54 -12.84 5.31 1.89
C TYR A 54 -13.34 5.00 3.30
N GLY A 55 -13.66 3.74 3.59
CA GLY A 55 -14.20 3.32 4.87
C GLY A 55 -13.19 3.51 6.01
N LEU A 56 -12.00 2.90 5.89
CA LEU A 56 -10.96 3.02 6.92
C LEU A 56 -10.31 4.41 6.93
N GLY A 57 -10.26 5.09 5.79
CA GLY A 57 -9.82 6.49 5.71
C GLY A 57 -10.72 7.41 6.52
N SER A 58 -12.02 7.41 6.22
CA SER A 58 -13.01 8.24 6.92
C SER A 58 -13.12 7.85 8.40
N LEU A 59 -13.10 6.55 8.71
CA LEU A 59 -13.13 6.08 10.10
C LEU A 59 -11.93 6.59 10.91
N ASN A 60 -10.72 6.62 10.34
CA ASN A 60 -9.56 7.17 11.03
C ASN A 60 -9.75 8.66 11.37
N MET A 61 -10.30 9.45 10.45
CA MET A 61 -10.57 10.87 10.70
C MET A 61 -11.66 11.07 11.74
N TRP A 62 -12.73 10.29 11.69
CA TRP A 62 -13.80 10.34 12.68
C TRP A 62 -13.28 10.02 14.08
N LEU A 63 -12.42 9.00 14.20
CA LEU A 63 -11.75 8.64 15.46
C LEU A 63 -10.72 9.69 15.88
N SER A 64 -10.23 10.51 14.94
CA SER A 64 -9.34 11.65 15.21
C SER A 64 -10.10 12.94 15.55
N GLY A 65 -11.44 12.92 15.58
CA GLY A 65 -12.28 14.07 15.90
C GLY A 65 -12.73 14.90 14.70
N GLU A 66 -12.38 14.48 13.47
CA GLU A 66 -12.71 15.19 12.23
C GLU A 66 -13.69 14.39 11.38
N ALA A 67 -14.96 14.80 11.39
CA ALA A 67 -16.04 14.12 10.67
C ALA A 67 -16.01 14.43 9.17
N MET A 68 -15.06 13.83 8.44
CA MET A 68 -14.91 14.03 7.00
C MET A 68 -14.70 12.72 6.23
N VAL A 69 -14.89 12.80 4.91
CA VAL A 69 -14.61 11.70 4.00
C VAL A 69 -13.12 11.74 3.63
N ALA A 70 -12.40 10.71 4.03
CA ALA A 70 -10.97 10.59 3.77
C ALA A 70 -10.64 9.27 3.06
N ARG A 71 -9.49 9.26 2.38
CA ARG A 71 -8.99 8.11 1.62
C ARG A 71 -7.71 7.59 2.25
N SER A 72 -7.58 6.27 2.34
CA SER A 72 -6.40 5.62 2.91
C SER A 72 -5.83 4.56 1.98
N ILE A 73 -4.54 4.66 1.66
CA ILE A 73 -3.83 3.63 0.87
C ILE A 73 -3.78 2.31 1.67
N VAL A 74 -3.50 2.37 2.98
CA VAL A 74 -3.51 1.16 3.82
C VAL A 74 -4.90 0.57 3.92
N GLY A 75 -5.93 1.41 4.00
CA GLY A 75 -7.32 0.98 3.98
C GLY A 75 -7.69 0.29 2.66
N ALA A 76 -7.26 0.85 1.53
CA ALA A 76 -7.49 0.27 0.22
C ALA A 76 -6.77 -1.08 0.07
N LEU A 77 -5.53 -1.18 0.54
CA LEU A 77 -4.78 -2.44 0.54
C LEU A 77 -5.48 -3.50 1.40
N ALA A 78 -5.91 -3.16 2.62
CA ALA A 78 -6.60 -4.08 3.52
C ALA A 78 -7.95 -4.55 2.95
N GLY A 79 -8.75 -3.63 2.41
CA GLY A 79 -10.03 -3.95 1.78
C GLY A 79 -9.88 -4.81 0.53
N ALA A 80 -8.89 -4.52 -0.31
CA ALA A 80 -8.55 -5.33 -1.48
C ALA A 80 -8.15 -6.76 -1.09
N ILE A 81 -7.26 -6.90 -0.09
CA ILE A 81 -6.83 -8.21 0.42
C ILE A 81 -8.03 -9.00 0.94
N MET A 82 -8.85 -8.38 1.79
CA MET A 82 -10.03 -9.03 2.36
C MET A 82 -10.99 -9.51 1.28
N ALA A 83 -11.34 -8.64 0.32
CA ALA A 83 -12.25 -8.98 -0.77
C ALA A 83 -11.70 -10.11 -1.65
N ILE A 84 -10.40 -10.11 -1.94
CA ILE A 84 -9.77 -11.17 -2.75
C ILE A 84 -9.65 -12.48 -1.98
N GLU A 85 -9.33 -12.48 -0.68
CA GLU A 85 -9.33 -13.71 0.12
C GLU A 85 -10.73 -14.33 0.21
N VAL A 86 -11.78 -13.51 0.39
CA VAL A 86 -13.18 -13.97 0.35
C VAL A 86 -13.54 -14.52 -1.03
N PHE A 87 -13.17 -13.83 -2.11
CA PHE A 87 -13.41 -14.30 -3.47
C PHE A 87 -12.72 -15.63 -3.74
N LYS A 88 -11.45 -15.76 -3.34
CA LYS A 88 -10.69 -17.01 -3.50
C LYS A 88 -11.31 -18.15 -2.71
N LEU A 89 -11.74 -17.89 -1.47
CA LEU A 89 -12.43 -18.88 -0.64
C LEU A 89 -13.71 -19.37 -1.32
N ALA A 90 -14.55 -18.45 -1.81
CA ALA A 90 -15.80 -18.78 -2.50
C ALA A 90 -15.60 -19.57 -3.81
N ARG A 91 -14.43 -19.42 -4.45
CA ARG A 91 -14.07 -20.08 -5.72
C ARG A 91 -13.12 -21.27 -5.55
N GLY A 92 -12.76 -21.64 -4.32
CA GLY A 92 -11.79 -22.71 -4.06
C GLY A 92 -10.37 -22.42 -4.56
N LEU A 93 -10.04 -21.15 -4.85
CA LEU A 93 -8.73 -20.75 -5.33
C LEU A 93 -7.74 -20.69 -4.17
N ARG A 94 -6.51 -21.17 -4.38
CA ARG A 94 -5.46 -21.21 -3.36
C ARG A 94 -4.17 -20.55 -3.85
N GLY A 95 -3.41 -20.03 -2.90
CA GLY A 95 -2.10 -19.42 -3.14
C GLY A 95 -2.17 -17.91 -3.38
N SER A 96 -0.99 -17.34 -3.63
CA SER A 96 -0.83 -15.91 -3.91
C SER A 96 -1.15 -15.60 -5.36
N THR A 97 -2.04 -14.64 -5.57
CA THR A 97 -2.36 -14.02 -6.86
C THR A 97 -1.81 -12.60 -6.96
N GLY A 98 -1.19 -12.10 -5.89
CA GLY A 98 -0.89 -10.69 -5.75
C GLY A 98 0.44 -10.22 -6.37
N LEU A 99 1.29 -11.14 -6.84
CA LEU A 99 2.65 -10.80 -7.29
C LEU A 99 2.64 -9.76 -8.42
N VAL A 100 1.68 -9.83 -9.35
CA VAL A 100 1.60 -8.89 -10.47
C VAL A 100 1.35 -7.46 -10.01
N PHE A 101 0.70 -7.27 -8.86
CA PHE A 101 0.40 -5.94 -8.32
C PHE A 101 1.58 -5.32 -7.58
N VAL A 102 2.66 -6.07 -7.34
CA VAL A 102 3.80 -5.59 -6.54
C VAL A 102 4.48 -4.37 -7.17
N PRO A 103 4.89 -4.40 -8.45
CA PRO A 103 5.49 -3.23 -9.07
C PRO A 103 4.51 -2.06 -9.18
N ALA A 104 3.24 -2.37 -9.49
CA ALA A 104 2.17 -1.39 -9.62
C ALA A 104 1.96 -0.60 -8.33
N PHE A 105 1.71 -1.31 -7.23
CA PHE A 105 1.44 -0.71 -5.93
C PHE A 105 2.63 0.10 -5.43
N ALA A 106 3.84 -0.44 -5.53
CA ALA A 106 5.04 0.26 -5.08
C ALA A 106 5.28 1.56 -5.87
N THR A 107 5.06 1.54 -7.19
CA THR A 107 5.12 2.73 -8.05
C THR A 107 4.04 3.74 -7.67
N THR A 108 2.79 3.29 -7.48
CA THR A 108 1.67 4.15 -7.10
C THR A 108 1.96 4.89 -5.79
N VAL A 109 2.46 4.20 -4.76
CA VAL A 109 2.80 4.86 -3.49
C VAL A 109 4.01 5.78 -3.67
N ALA A 110 5.08 5.31 -4.33
CA ALA A 110 6.28 6.10 -4.53
C ALA A 110 5.98 7.44 -5.21
N VAL A 111 5.17 7.44 -6.28
CA VAL A 111 4.81 8.66 -7.02
C VAL A 111 3.70 9.46 -6.32
N GLY A 112 2.63 8.80 -5.88
CA GLY A 112 1.46 9.48 -5.31
C GLY A 112 1.78 10.28 -4.04
N ARG A 113 2.75 9.83 -3.23
CA ARG A 113 3.18 10.56 -2.03
C ARG A 113 3.84 11.91 -2.34
N TRP A 114 4.39 12.12 -3.54
CA TRP A 114 4.85 13.45 -3.95
C TRP A 114 3.68 14.42 -4.15
N GLY A 115 2.54 13.93 -4.64
CA GLY A 115 1.31 14.72 -4.74
C GLY A 115 0.84 15.21 -3.37
N CYS A 116 0.86 14.32 -2.38
CA CYS A 116 0.58 14.66 -0.98
C CYS A 116 1.57 15.71 -0.45
N PHE A 117 2.87 15.54 -0.69
CA PHE A 117 3.91 16.47 -0.26
C PHE A 117 3.70 17.88 -0.82
N PHE A 118 3.49 18.01 -2.13
CA PHE A 118 3.28 19.31 -2.77
C PHE A 118 1.89 19.92 -2.51
N SER A 119 0.94 19.14 -1.99
CA SER A 119 -0.37 19.64 -1.55
C SER A 119 -0.33 20.27 -0.16
N GLY A 120 0.78 20.11 0.57
CA GLY A 120 1.00 20.72 1.88
C GLY A 120 0.05 20.19 2.95
N LEU A 121 -0.34 21.06 3.88
CA LEU A 121 -1.19 20.69 5.02
C LEU A 121 -2.61 20.26 4.64
N ALA A 122 -3.13 20.76 3.51
CA ALA A 122 -4.49 20.48 3.04
C ALA A 122 -4.73 18.99 2.69
N ASP A 123 -3.67 18.19 2.62
CA ASP A 123 -3.74 16.75 2.37
C ASP A 123 -3.93 15.91 3.65
N GLU A 124 -3.81 16.49 4.85
CA GLU A 124 -3.99 15.80 6.14
C GLU A 124 -3.11 14.55 6.34
N THR A 125 -2.02 14.46 5.59
CA THR A 125 -1.01 13.40 5.72
C THR A 125 0.33 13.89 6.24
N HIS A 126 0.36 15.14 6.71
CA HIS A 126 1.55 15.84 7.18
C HIS A 126 2.10 15.27 8.48
N GLY A 127 3.40 15.47 8.69
CA GLY A 127 4.07 15.06 9.92
C GLY A 127 3.87 16.02 11.08
N THR A 128 4.17 15.53 12.29
CA THR A 128 4.28 16.34 13.49
C THR A 128 5.47 17.32 13.38
N PRO A 129 5.47 18.43 14.15
CA PRO A 129 6.59 19.35 14.22
C PRO A 129 7.90 18.65 14.59
N THR A 130 9.02 19.13 14.03
CA THR A 130 10.35 18.53 14.24
C THR A 130 11.47 19.56 14.24
N GLY A 131 12.52 19.33 15.03
CA GLY A 131 13.75 20.13 15.04
C GLY A 131 14.86 19.57 14.16
N LEU A 132 14.59 18.53 13.38
CA LEU A 132 15.59 17.89 12.51
C LEU A 132 15.98 18.82 11.35
N PRO A 133 17.25 18.77 10.89
CA PRO A 133 17.76 19.69 9.87
C PRO A 133 17.13 19.50 8.48
N TRP A 134 16.40 18.40 8.26
CA TRP A 134 15.62 18.14 7.04
C TRP A 134 14.10 18.29 7.25
N GLY A 135 13.68 18.95 8.34
CA GLY A 135 12.29 19.36 8.52
C GLY A 135 11.86 20.29 7.38
N VAL A 136 10.59 20.19 6.97
CA VAL A 136 10.03 20.98 5.88
C VAL A 136 8.84 21.78 6.39
N ASP A 137 8.81 23.07 6.07
CA ASP A 137 7.64 23.92 6.25
C ASP A 137 6.66 23.67 5.09
N LEU A 138 5.44 23.24 5.44
CA LEU A 138 4.38 22.90 4.48
C LEU A 138 3.40 24.06 4.27
N GLY A 139 3.77 25.28 4.68
CA GLY A 139 3.04 26.52 4.46
C GLY A 139 2.48 27.17 5.73
N ASP A 140 2.79 26.65 6.92
CA ASP A 140 2.34 27.19 8.21
C ASP A 140 3.46 27.82 9.06
N GLY A 141 4.68 27.91 8.55
CA GLY A 141 5.81 28.43 9.32
C GLY A 141 6.42 27.41 10.28
N VAL A 142 5.94 26.15 10.28
CA VAL A 142 6.38 25.11 11.21
C VAL A 142 7.11 24.01 10.47
N LEU A 143 8.37 23.76 10.84
CA LEU A 143 9.13 22.63 10.32
C LEU A 143 8.54 21.31 10.82
N ARG A 144 8.18 20.43 9.89
CA ARG A 144 7.54 19.14 10.16
C ARG A 144 8.32 18.01 9.52
N HIS A 145 8.11 16.79 10.01
CA HIS A 145 8.61 15.60 9.32
C HIS A 145 7.98 15.51 7.91
N PRO A 146 8.77 15.46 6.82
CA PRO A 146 8.25 15.21 5.48
C PRO A 146 7.93 13.71 5.30
N VAL A 147 6.98 13.20 6.07
CA VAL A 147 6.63 11.78 6.15
C VAL A 147 6.23 11.21 4.78
N GLN A 148 5.64 12.04 3.92
CA GLN A 148 5.31 11.66 2.55
C GLN A 148 6.56 11.27 1.74
N LEU A 149 7.68 11.98 1.93
CA LEU A 149 8.95 11.65 1.27
C LEU A 149 9.55 10.36 1.86
N TYR A 150 9.41 10.14 3.18
CA TYR A 150 9.86 8.89 3.80
C TYR A 150 9.12 7.68 3.21
N GLU A 151 7.78 7.77 3.09
CA GLU A 151 6.94 6.77 2.44
C GLU A 151 7.33 6.57 0.96
N SER A 152 7.57 7.66 0.24
CA SER A 152 7.96 7.61 -1.18
C SER A 152 9.28 6.89 -1.39
N PHE A 153 10.34 7.30 -0.67
CA PHE A 153 11.67 6.74 -0.83
C PHE A 153 11.75 5.29 -0.36
N ALA A 154 11.06 4.94 0.73
CA ALA A 154 10.99 3.55 1.19
C ALA A 154 10.35 2.65 0.11
N MET A 155 9.24 3.10 -0.50
CA MET A 155 8.58 2.33 -1.56
C MET A 155 9.37 2.30 -2.87
N LEU A 156 10.13 3.35 -3.20
CA LEU A 156 11.03 3.35 -4.35
C LEU A 156 12.19 2.37 -4.16
N ALA A 157 12.81 2.35 -2.96
CA ALA A 157 13.85 1.39 -2.62
C ALA A 157 13.32 -0.05 -2.68
N PHE A 158 12.12 -0.28 -2.14
CA PHE A 158 11.44 -1.57 -2.26
C PHE A 158 11.19 -1.97 -3.71
N LEU A 159 10.69 -1.04 -4.55
CA LEU A 159 10.44 -1.30 -5.97
C LEU A 159 11.73 -1.73 -6.68
N ALA A 160 12.84 -1.04 -6.44
CA ALA A 160 14.12 -1.39 -7.03
C ALA A 160 14.56 -2.82 -6.64
N ILE A 161 14.44 -3.18 -5.36
CA ILE A 161 14.75 -4.53 -4.87
C ILE A 161 13.79 -5.57 -5.48
N ALA A 162 12.49 -5.28 -5.52
CA ALA A 162 11.49 -6.17 -6.09
C ALA A 162 11.76 -6.44 -7.58
N LEU A 163 12.06 -5.40 -8.37
CA LEU A 163 12.41 -5.53 -9.78
C LEU A 163 13.70 -6.35 -9.98
N LEU A 164 14.71 -6.15 -9.13
CA LEU A 164 15.93 -6.95 -9.16
C LEU A 164 15.64 -8.44 -8.89
N LEU A 165 14.83 -8.75 -7.87
CA LEU A 165 14.48 -10.12 -7.49
C LEU A 165 13.59 -10.80 -8.55
N ILE A 166 12.65 -10.06 -9.15
CA ILE A 166 11.84 -10.51 -10.30
C ILE A 166 12.74 -10.78 -11.50
N GLY A 167 13.68 -9.87 -11.80
CA GLY A 167 14.63 -10.00 -12.90
C GLY A 167 15.52 -11.23 -12.76
N ARG A 168 15.98 -11.51 -11.54
CA ARG A 168 16.73 -12.72 -11.16
C ARG A 168 15.88 -13.98 -11.05
N ARG A 169 14.56 -13.89 -11.25
CA ARG A 169 13.58 -14.99 -11.08
C ARG A 169 13.74 -15.71 -9.74
N ASN A 170 14.01 -14.96 -8.67
CA ASN A 170 14.23 -15.55 -7.36
C ASN A 170 12.98 -16.36 -6.92
N GLY A 171 13.12 -17.68 -6.78
CA GLY A 171 11.97 -18.57 -6.57
C GLY A 171 11.21 -18.32 -5.26
N TRP A 172 11.88 -17.80 -4.23
CA TRP A 172 11.20 -17.42 -2.98
C TRP A 172 10.37 -16.15 -3.17
N PHE A 173 10.95 -15.12 -3.80
CA PHE A 173 10.24 -13.86 -4.07
C PHE A 173 9.11 -14.03 -5.08
N MET A 174 9.28 -14.85 -6.12
CA MET A 174 8.21 -15.12 -7.08
C MET A 174 7.00 -15.84 -6.44
N ARG A 175 7.18 -16.47 -5.27
CA ARG A 175 6.07 -17.08 -4.51
C ARG A 175 5.50 -16.12 -3.46
N ASN A 176 6.37 -15.38 -2.77
CA ASN A 176 6.01 -14.61 -1.59
C ASN A 176 5.99 -13.08 -1.81
N GLY A 177 6.36 -12.58 -2.98
CA GLY A 177 6.65 -11.16 -3.22
C GLY A 177 5.50 -10.22 -2.88
N PHE A 178 4.25 -10.66 -3.05
CA PHE A 178 3.09 -9.92 -2.57
C PHE A 178 3.03 -9.81 -1.04
N TYR A 179 3.30 -10.89 -0.31
CA TYR A 179 3.34 -10.86 1.15
C TYR A 179 4.53 -10.04 1.65
N VAL A 180 5.68 -10.09 0.95
CA VAL A 180 6.83 -9.23 1.25
C VAL A 180 6.46 -7.75 1.07
N LEU A 181 5.73 -7.40 -0.01
CA LEU A 181 5.19 -6.05 -0.20
C LEU A 181 4.29 -5.66 0.97
N VAL A 182 3.30 -6.50 1.32
CA VAL A 182 2.35 -6.20 2.39
C VAL A 182 3.08 -6.00 3.71
N LEU A 183 4.04 -6.87 4.03
CA LEU A 183 4.85 -6.76 5.26
C LEU A 183 5.70 -5.48 5.26
N PHE A 184 6.39 -5.17 4.16
CA PHE A 184 7.23 -4.00 4.07
C PHE A 184 6.42 -2.70 4.13
N TYR A 185 5.32 -2.62 3.38
CA TYR A 185 4.43 -1.46 3.36
C TYR A 185 3.75 -1.26 4.72
N SER A 186 3.17 -2.30 5.32
CA SER A 186 2.54 -2.20 6.64
C SER A 186 3.56 -1.87 7.73
N GLY A 187 4.76 -2.46 7.68
CA GLY A 187 5.84 -2.19 8.64
C GLY A 187 6.33 -0.74 8.58
N GLN A 188 6.67 -0.23 7.40
CA GLN A 188 7.05 1.18 7.29
C GLN A 188 5.90 2.09 7.69
N ARG A 189 4.66 1.76 7.29
CA ARG A 189 3.52 2.62 7.51
C ARG A 189 3.22 2.71 8.99
N PHE A 190 3.30 1.60 9.72
CA PHE A 190 3.22 1.57 11.18
C PHE A 190 4.25 2.51 11.83
N CYS A 191 5.51 2.50 11.38
CA CYS A 191 6.54 3.39 11.93
C CYS A 191 6.25 4.87 11.65
N TRP A 192 5.83 5.19 10.43
CA TRP A 192 5.53 6.56 10.00
C TRP A 192 4.28 7.14 10.64
N GLU A 193 3.39 6.27 11.10
CA GLU A 193 2.13 6.64 11.71
C GLU A 193 2.31 7.33 13.08
N PHE A 194 3.40 7.03 13.80
CA PHE A 194 3.80 7.77 15.01
C PHE A 194 4.21 9.22 14.76
N LEU A 195 4.59 9.54 13.52
CA LEU A 195 5.00 10.88 13.12
C LEU A 195 3.82 11.70 12.59
N LYS A 196 2.59 11.21 12.70
CA LYS A 196 1.39 11.88 12.19
C LYS A 196 0.44 12.26 13.33
N PRO A 197 -0.24 13.40 13.26
CA PRO A 197 -1.05 13.94 14.35
C PRO A 197 -2.46 13.31 14.42
N TYR A 198 -2.60 12.00 14.16
CA TYR A 198 -3.91 11.35 14.22
C TYR A 198 -4.29 10.93 15.64
N GLY A 199 -5.60 10.84 15.90
CA GLY A 199 -6.14 10.44 17.19
C GLY A 199 -5.81 8.99 17.55
N ALA A 200 -5.35 8.79 18.78
CA ALA A 200 -5.12 7.46 19.31
C ALA A 200 -6.44 6.75 19.64
N VAL A 201 -6.48 5.44 19.38
CA VAL A 201 -7.64 4.57 19.67
C VAL A 201 -7.36 3.72 20.90
N ILE A 202 -6.16 3.14 21.00
CA ILE A 202 -5.73 2.31 22.14
C ILE A 202 -4.28 2.64 22.48
N GLY A 203 -4.04 3.18 23.68
CA GLY A 203 -2.70 3.60 24.09
C GLY A 203 -2.11 4.62 23.11
N PRO A 204 -0.87 4.45 22.61
CA PRO A 204 -0.30 5.33 21.59
C PRO A 204 -0.75 5.00 20.15
N PHE A 205 -1.57 3.96 19.95
CA PHE A 205 -1.87 3.43 18.62
C PHE A 205 -3.18 3.99 18.08
N ASN A 206 -3.13 4.54 16.87
CA ASN A 206 -4.31 4.91 16.09
C ASN A 206 -4.84 3.74 15.24
N LEU A 207 -5.92 3.97 14.49
CA LEU A 207 -6.55 2.94 13.65
C LEU A 207 -5.57 2.34 12.63
N PHE A 208 -4.76 3.15 11.95
CA PHE A 208 -3.84 2.65 10.94
C PHE A 208 -2.71 1.81 11.53
N HIS A 209 -2.28 2.05 12.76
CA HIS A 209 -1.36 1.13 13.46
C HIS A 209 -1.98 -0.27 13.60
N LEU A 210 -3.24 -0.35 14.02
CA LEU A 210 -3.94 -1.63 14.21
C LEU A 210 -4.13 -2.37 12.88
N VAL A 211 -4.52 -1.65 11.83
CA VAL A 211 -4.66 -2.22 10.48
C VAL A 211 -3.30 -2.71 9.96
N CYS A 212 -2.23 -1.93 10.14
CA CYS A 212 -0.88 -2.34 9.75
C CYS A 212 -0.42 -3.58 10.50
N ALA A 213 -0.66 -3.68 11.81
CA ALA A 213 -0.32 -4.86 12.60
C ALA A 213 -1.05 -6.12 12.09
N GLY A 214 -2.34 -5.99 11.78
CA GLY A 214 -3.13 -7.08 11.17
C GLY A 214 -2.59 -7.51 9.80
N LEU A 215 -2.23 -6.55 8.94
CA LEU A 215 -1.63 -6.82 7.62
C LEU A 215 -0.25 -7.49 7.73
N ALA A 216 0.58 -7.05 8.67
CA ALA A 216 1.89 -7.64 8.93
C ALA A 216 1.74 -9.09 9.41
N LEU A 217 0.83 -9.34 10.34
CA LEU A 217 0.52 -10.70 10.80
C LEU A 217 0.02 -11.58 9.65
N TYR A 218 -0.94 -11.09 8.86
CA TYR A 218 -1.42 -11.79 7.67
C TYR A 218 -0.27 -12.15 6.73
N ALA A 219 0.62 -11.21 6.41
CA ALA A 219 1.75 -11.45 5.53
C ALA A 219 2.69 -12.53 6.07
N VAL A 220 3.04 -12.49 7.37
CA VAL A 220 3.90 -13.49 8.01
C VAL A 220 3.27 -14.88 7.97
N VAL A 221 1.99 -15.01 8.34
CA VAL A 221 1.27 -16.30 8.31
C VAL A 221 1.21 -16.85 6.89
N MET A 222 0.90 -16.01 5.91
CA MET A 222 0.78 -16.45 4.52
C MET A 222 2.13 -16.84 3.91
N MET A 223 3.24 -16.20 4.30
CA MET A 223 4.58 -16.63 3.88
C MET A 223 4.97 -18.00 4.45
N ARG A 224 4.64 -18.27 5.72
CA ARG A 224 4.91 -19.57 6.36
C ARG A 224 4.11 -20.69 5.72
N THR A 225 2.80 -20.50 5.54
CA THR A 225 1.93 -21.51 4.89
C THR A 225 2.31 -21.74 3.42
N SER A 226 2.82 -20.72 2.73
CA SER A 226 3.32 -20.85 1.36
C SER A 226 4.60 -21.70 1.29
N HIS A 227 5.44 -21.65 2.32
CA HIS A 227 6.63 -22.51 2.43
C HIS A 227 6.24 -23.97 2.66
N GLU A 228 5.34 -24.23 3.61
CA GLU A 228 4.84 -25.57 3.92
C GLU A 228 4.22 -26.26 2.69
N ARG A 229 3.38 -25.56 1.94
CA ARG A 229 2.77 -26.08 0.69
C ARG A 229 3.76 -26.40 -0.42
N ALA A 230 4.98 -25.87 -0.36
CA ALA A 230 6.01 -26.17 -1.34
C ALA A 230 6.96 -27.28 -0.89
N ALA A 231 6.93 -27.65 0.39
CA ALA A 231 7.70 -28.76 0.93
C ALA A 231 6.89 -30.07 0.95
N ALA A 232 5.56 -29.99 0.91
CA ALA A 232 4.63 -31.10 0.70
C ALA A 232 4.43 -31.40 -0.80
#